data_AF-A2DU10-F1
#
_entry.id   AF-A2DU10-F1
#
_cell.length_a   1.000
_cell.length_b   1.000
_cell.length_c   1.000
_cell.angle_alpha   90.00
_cell.angle_beta   90.00
_cell.angle_gamma   90.00
#
_symmetry.space_group_name_H-M   'P 1'
#
loop_
_entity.id
_entity.type
_entity.pdbx_description
1 polymer ?
#
loop_
_entity_poly.entity_id
_entity_poly.type
_entity_poly.pdbx_seq_one_letter_code
_entity_poly.pdbx_strand_id
1 'polypeptide(L)'
;MVRIQLNNQILQRINNYQSLDKITLTINNVEISVTKSFAVAISQNFYSQYLLDNNIAKIDIQTDIKLHETYNVLKNILQYNKTEIECDETVLKDLFNIGMSLDIQELTYLYKAHIIDQMKLDKDNCVKLLEFYSDISSNEKITECINFISSHFYEINTDQLKSISKKHGIDIFQKIFSNQELVVKDEDSLANFIISLLQESTDFYTLVENIHFELCSEKTINDFKCLANENNFQNIVNSFADSLIRSRNPNSKDRSINAFETVSNYFGSENVEMTASSYANEFHGVINKYRNDAWFETNNSPNSWVQWKIKQDYAIQPTEYNVRTAPDYRELRGRLQTWKVEGTTINGDTKVIHEVNNSPLKQGEIRKYEIKTNDEFISFKLTQTGKNDSNGDWLLLDVFDFSGKIHSLKK
;
A
#
# COMPACT_ATOMS: atom_id res chain seq x y z
N MET A 1 -29.57 9.71 -7.45
CA MET A 1 -30.25 10.89 -6.90
C MET A 1 -30.55 10.63 -5.44
N VAL A 2 -30.19 11.58 -4.58
CA VAL A 2 -30.39 11.55 -3.13
C VAL A 2 -31.48 12.56 -2.78
N ARG A 3 -32.44 12.16 -1.96
CA ARG A 3 -33.46 13.07 -1.42
C ARG A 3 -32.95 13.67 -0.13
N ILE A 4 -32.72 14.99 -0.13
CA ILE A 4 -32.28 15.73 1.06
C ILE A 4 -33.50 16.30 1.81
N GLN A 5 -33.45 16.26 3.14
CA GLN A 5 -34.45 16.88 4.01
C GLN A 5 -33.81 17.95 4.89
N LEU A 6 -34.23 19.20 4.75
CA LEU A 6 -33.75 20.33 5.54
C LEU A 6 -34.69 20.59 6.75
N ASN A 7 -34.44 19.86 7.83
CA ASN A 7 -35.27 19.88 9.05
C ASN A 7 -34.68 20.77 10.17
N ASN A 8 -34.30 22.01 9.87
CA ASN A 8 -33.93 22.99 10.90
C ASN A 8 -35.11 23.93 11.21
N GLN A 9 -35.83 23.64 12.30
CA GLN A 9 -37.02 24.41 12.70
C GLN A 9 -36.72 25.89 13.00
N ILE A 10 -35.50 26.21 13.44
CA ILE A 10 -35.11 27.59 13.76
C ILE A 10 -34.95 28.39 12.47
N LEU A 11 -34.21 27.83 11.49
CA LEU A 11 -34.02 28.45 10.19
C LEU A 11 -35.34 28.64 9.43
N GLN A 12 -36.25 27.67 9.49
CA GLN A 12 -37.59 27.79 8.90
C GLN A 12 -38.39 28.93 9.54
N ARG A 13 -38.35 29.08 10.87
CA ARG A 13 -39.04 30.17 11.58
C ARG A 13 -38.46 31.53 11.22
N ILE A 14 -37.13 31.65 11.12
CA ILE A 14 -36.46 32.90 10.76
C ILE A 14 -36.73 33.27 9.30
N ASN A 15 -36.76 32.32 8.37
CA ASN A 15 -37.06 32.61 6.97
C ASN A 15 -38.52 33.04 6.76
N ASN A 16 -39.45 32.44 7.52
CA ASN A 16 -40.87 32.81 7.51
C ASN A 16 -41.14 34.15 8.20
N TYR A 17 -40.19 34.66 8.99
CA TYR A 17 -40.30 35.99 9.59
C TYR A 17 -40.13 37.05 8.50
N GLN A 18 -41.23 37.72 8.16
CA GLN A 18 -41.28 38.73 7.08
C GLN A 18 -40.61 40.04 7.48
N SER A 19 -39.28 40.06 7.61
CA SER A 19 -38.51 41.30 7.61
C SER A 19 -38.45 41.85 6.18
N LEU A 20 -38.71 43.15 6.00
CA LEU A 20 -38.59 43.82 4.69
C LEU A 20 -37.14 43.90 4.19
N ASP A 21 -36.16 43.79 5.10
CA ASP A 21 -34.75 43.91 4.77
C ASP A 21 -34.24 42.67 4.03
N LYS A 22 -33.89 42.88 2.76
CA LYS A 22 -33.32 41.87 1.88
C LYS A 22 -31.86 42.17 1.59
N ILE A 23 -31.11 41.11 1.36
CA ILE A 23 -29.73 41.16 0.89
C ILE A 23 -29.60 40.33 -0.39
N THR A 24 -28.78 40.81 -1.32
CA THR A 24 -28.50 40.10 -2.57
C THR A 24 -27.21 39.32 -2.42
N LEU A 25 -27.29 38.00 -2.55
CA LEU A 25 -26.14 37.11 -2.68
C LEU A 25 -25.86 36.90 -4.16
N THR A 26 -24.68 37.24 -4.63
CA THR A 26 -24.24 36.91 -5.99
C THR A 26 -23.22 35.79 -5.95
N ILE A 27 -23.47 34.73 -6.70
CA ILE A 27 -22.57 33.60 -6.85
C ILE A 27 -22.23 33.47 -8.33
N ASN A 28 -20.98 33.68 -8.73
CA ASN A 28 -20.56 33.66 -10.13
C ASN A 28 -21.48 34.49 -11.06
N ASN A 29 -21.87 35.69 -10.63
CA ASN A 29 -22.81 36.60 -11.32
C ASN A 29 -24.30 36.18 -11.32
N VAL A 30 -24.67 35.09 -10.64
CA VAL A 30 -26.08 34.73 -10.43
C VAL A 30 -26.58 35.34 -9.12
N GLU A 31 -27.60 36.18 -9.21
CA GLU A 31 -28.20 36.85 -8.05
C GLU A 31 -29.29 36.00 -7.38
N ILE A 32 -29.22 35.93 -6.05
CA ILE A 32 -30.17 35.28 -5.16
C ILE A 32 -30.56 36.27 -4.06
N SER A 33 -31.86 36.53 -3.93
CA SER A 33 -32.37 37.42 -2.90
C SER A 33 -32.79 36.62 -1.67
N VAL A 34 -32.24 36.98 -0.51
CA VAL A 34 -32.54 36.33 0.78
C VAL A 34 -32.89 37.40 1.83
N THR A 35 -33.67 37.02 2.84
CA THR A 35 -33.94 37.91 3.97
C THR A 35 -32.67 38.08 4.80
N LYS A 36 -32.43 39.30 5.27
CA LYS A 36 -31.20 39.63 6.00
C LYS A 36 -31.06 38.84 7.31
N SER A 37 -32.18 38.68 8.02
CA SER A 37 -32.26 37.86 9.24
C SER A 37 -31.86 36.40 8.99
N PHE A 38 -32.33 35.82 7.89
CA PHE A 38 -32.01 34.45 7.51
C PHE A 38 -30.54 34.31 7.10
N ALA A 39 -30.04 35.23 6.27
CA ALA A 39 -28.64 35.23 5.83
C ALA A 39 -27.67 35.30 7.03
N VAL A 40 -27.96 36.17 8.00
CA VAL A 40 -27.20 36.27 9.25
C VAL A 40 -27.29 35.00 10.10
N ALA A 41 -28.45 34.34 10.12
CA ALA A 41 -28.64 33.14 10.93
C ALA A 41 -27.97 31.89 10.35
N ILE A 42 -27.92 31.75 9.03
CA ILE A 42 -27.44 30.55 8.36
C ILE A 42 -25.94 30.58 8.03
N SER A 43 -25.33 31.77 7.99
CA SER A 43 -23.94 31.95 7.57
C SER A 43 -23.16 32.80 8.54
N GLN A 44 -22.04 32.26 8.99
CA GLN A 44 -21.11 32.97 9.86
C GLN A 44 -20.38 34.11 9.11
N ASN A 45 -20.13 33.96 7.80
CA ASN A 45 -19.56 35.02 6.98
C ASN A 45 -20.52 36.22 6.88
N PHE A 46 -21.80 35.97 6.57
CA PHE A 46 -22.82 37.02 6.56
C PHE A 46 -22.94 37.73 7.92
N TYR A 47 -22.95 36.98 9.02
CA TYR A 47 -22.98 37.57 10.37
C TYR A 47 -21.76 38.46 10.62
N SER A 48 -20.57 37.99 10.29
CA SER A 48 -19.32 38.72 10.49
C SER A 48 -19.29 40.03 9.69
N GLN A 49 -19.73 40.00 8.43
CA GLN A 49 -19.82 41.21 7.61
C GLN A 49 -20.91 42.17 8.10
N TYR A 50 -22.04 41.64 8.56
CA TYR A 50 -23.11 42.46 9.14
C TYR A 50 -22.66 43.19 10.42
N LEU A 51 -21.80 42.58 11.25
CA LEU A 51 -21.21 43.24 12.41
C LEU A 51 -20.30 44.41 12.05
N LEU A 52 -19.65 44.36 10.88
CA LEU A 52 -18.79 45.43 10.37
C LEU A 52 -19.58 46.54 9.69
N ASP A 53 -20.56 46.17 8.86
CA ASP A 53 -21.46 47.09 8.16
C ASP A 53 -22.90 46.60 8.24
N ASN A 54 -23.69 47.27 9.09
CA ASN A 54 -25.09 46.96 9.29
C ASN A 54 -25.96 47.32 8.07
N ASN A 55 -25.46 48.06 7.08
CA ASN A 55 -26.17 48.45 5.86
C ASN A 55 -25.81 47.57 4.66
N ILE A 56 -25.08 46.48 4.88
CA ILE A 56 -24.70 45.58 3.80
C ILE A 56 -25.94 45.10 3.02
N ALA A 57 -25.91 45.37 1.71
CA ALA A 57 -27.01 45.12 0.77
C ALA A 57 -26.65 44.03 -0.26
N LYS A 58 -25.37 43.72 -0.42
CA LYS A 58 -24.86 42.76 -1.38
C LYS A 58 -23.63 42.04 -0.87
N ILE A 59 -23.57 40.72 -1.07
CA ILE A 59 -22.36 39.91 -0.88
C ILE A 59 -22.11 39.16 -2.18
N ASP A 60 -20.85 39.20 -2.63
CA ASP A 60 -20.41 38.55 -3.84
C ASP A 60 -19.40 37.44 -3.49
N ILE A 61 -19.65 36.24 -4.02
CA ILE A 61 -18.71 35.12 -3.94
C ILE A 61 -18.42 34.56 -5.33
N GLN A 62 -17.22 34.02 -5.48
CA GLN A 62 -16.80 33.27 -6.66
C GLN A 62 -16.43 31.86 -6.19
N THR A 63 -17.09 30.85 -6.74
CA THR A 63 -16.92 29.45 -6.33
C THR A 63 -16.95 28.56 -7.55
N ASP A 64 -16.13 27.51 -7.59
CA ASP A 64 -16.17 26.56 -8.71
C ASP A 64 -17.46 25.71 -8.66
N ILE A 65 -18.38 25.96 -9.58
CA ILE A 65 -19.69 25.30 -9.70
C ILE A 65 -19.74 24.60 -11.05
N LYS A 66 -19.94 23.28 -11.02
CA LYS A 66 -19.95 22.46 -12.24
C LYS A 66 -21.31 22.42 -12.91
N LEU A 67 -22.39 22.39 -12.14
CA LEU A 67 -23.75 22.28 -12.65
C LEU A 67 -24.55 23.56 -12.44
N HIS A 68 -25.17 24.04 -13.51
CA HIS A 68 -26.05 25.21 -13.42
C HIS A 68 -27.34 24.91 -12.60
N GLU A 69 -27.74 23.64 -12.50
CA GLU A 69 -28.88 23.24 -11.66
C GLU A 69 -28.65 23.51 -10.17
N THR A 70 -27.39 23.56 -9.72
CA THR A 70 -27.01 23.90 -8.35
C THR A 70 -27.61 25.25 -7.91
N TYR A 71 -27.64 26.27 -8.79
CA TYR A 71 -28.24 27.55 -8.46
C TYR A 71 -29.75 27.46 -8.21
N ASN A 72 -30.45 26.59 -8.94
CA ASN A 72 -31.89 26.39 -8.74
C ASN A 72 -32.16 25.66 -7.43
N VAL A 73 -31.34 24.66 -7.10
CA VAL A 73 -31.39 23.97 -5.81
C VAL A 73 -31.09 24.94 -4.67
N LEU A 74 -30.05 25.78 -4.80
CA LEU A 74 -29.73 26.77 -3.79
C LEU A 74 -30.85 27.81 -3.59
N LYS A 75 -31.48 28.28 -4.67
CA LYS A 75 -32.68 29.14 -4.58
C LYS A 75 -33.83 28.42 -3.88
N ASN A 76 -34.05 27.13 -4.17
CA ASN A 76 -35.06 26.33 -3.49
C ASN A 76 -34.80 26.24 -1.97
N ILE A 77 -33.53 26.13 -1.56
CA ILE A 77 -33.12 26.07 -0.15
C ILE A 77 -33.25 27.43 0.53
N LEU A 78 -32.57 28.45 -0.01
CA LEU A 78 -32.43 29.74 0.66
C LEU A 78 -33.66 30.65 0.50
N GLN A 79 -34.29 30.64 -0.67
CA GLN A 79 -35.35 31.59 -1.02
C GLN A 79 -36.75 30.96 -0.91
N TYR A 80 -36.93 29.73 -1.40
CA TYR A 80 -38.26 29.10 -1.47
C TYR A 80 -38.55 28.12 -0.33
N ASN A 81 -37.62 27.96 0.62
CA ASN A 81 -37.76 27.10 1.82
C ASN A 81 -38.29 25.69 1.51
N LYS A 82 -37.87 25.10 0.38
CA LYS A 82 -38.25 23.73 0.05
C LYS A 82 -37.54 22.78 1.01
N THR A 83 -38.33 22.03 1.75
CA THR A 83 -37.86 21.07 2.75
C THR A 83 -37.32 19.80 2.13
N GLU A 84 -37.74 19.47 0.90
CA GLU A 84 -37.36 18.27 0.19
C GLU A 84 -36.90 18.59 -1.23
N ILE A 85 -35.69 18.15 -1.56
CA ILE A 85 -35.08 18.35 -2.88
C ILE A 85 -34.37 17.06 -3.27
N GLU A 86 -34.51 16.66 -4.53
CA GLU A 86 -33.70 15.60 -5.12
C GLU A 86 -32.46 16.21 -5.74
N CYS A 87 -31.30 15.74 -5.31
CA CYS A 87 -30.01 16.23 -5.77
C CYS A 87 -29.15 15.05 -6.26
N ASP A 88 -28.25 15.30 -7.20
CA ASP A 88 -27.17 14.37 -7.53
C ASP A 88 -25.92 14.66 -6.68
N GLU A 89 -24.91 13.77 -6.77
CA GLU A 89 -23.65 13.90 -6.01
C GLU A 89 -22.90 15.19 -6.39
N THR A 90 -22.94 15.58 -7.65
CA THR A 90 -22.28 16.77 -8.19
C THR A 90 -22.88 18.06 -7.65
N VAL A 91 -24.20 18.16 -7.57
CA VAL A 91 -24.92 19.27 -6.94
C VAL A 91 -24.60 19.32 -5.45
N LEU A 92 -24.54 18.17 -4.76
CA LEU A 92 -24.16 18.16 -3.34
C LEU A 92 -22.72 18.66 -3.13
N LYS A 93 -21.79 18.30 -4.02
CA LYS A 93 -20.41 18.82 -3.98
C LYS A 93 -20.35 20.32 -4.27
N ASP A 94 -21.10 20.82 -5.26
CA ASP A 94 -21.17 22.25 -5.53
C ASP A 94 -21.78 23.01 -4.33
N LEU A 95 -22.83 22.46 -3.69
CA LEU A 95 -23.42 23.02 -2.47
C LEU A 95 -22.43 23.03 -1.29
N PHE A 96 -21.59 21.99 -1.16
CA PHE A 96 -20.51 21.96 -0.18
C PHE A 96 -19.51 23.10 -0.42
N ASN A 97 -19.07 23.33 -1.66
CA ASN A 97 -18.13 24.42 -2.00
C ASN A 97 -18.72 25.80 -1.67
N ILE A 98 -20.01 26.00 -1.95
CA ILE A 98 -20.75 27.22 -1.59
C ILE A 98 -20.86 27.35 -0.07
N GLY A 99 -21.18 26.25 0.62
CA GLY A 99 -21.24 26.17 2.07
C GLY A 99 -19.93 26.56 2.74
N MET A 100 -18.80 26.07 2.24
CA MET A 100 -17.47 26.43 2.73
C MET A 100 -17.14 27.91 2.50
N SER A 101 -17.50 28.45 1.33
CA SER A 101 -17.19 29.85 0.97
C SER A 101 -18.04 30.87 1.75
N LEU A 102 -19.27 30.48 2.09
CA LEU A 102 -20.19 31.29 2.90
C LEU A 102 -20.14 30.94 4.38
N ASP A 103 -19.37 29.93 4.79
CA ASP A 103 -19.37 29.40 6.14
C ASP A 103 -20.80 29.04 6.63
N ILE A 104 -21.49 28.22 5.83
CA ILE A 104 -22.83 27.66 6.09
C ILE A 104 -22.70 26.18 6.42
N GLN A 105 -22.79 25.84 7.70
CA GLN A 105 -22.57 24.49 8.20
C GLN A 105 -23.63 23.49 7.68
N GLU A 106 -24.88 23.92 7.54
CA GLU A 106 -25.96 23.07 7.05
C GLU A 106 -25.67 22.53 5.63
N LEU A 107 -25.15 23.36 4.74
CA LEU A 107 -24.81 22.95 3.37
C LEU A 107 -23.61 22.01 3.35
N THR A 108 -22.59 22.31 4.16
CA THR A 108 -21.40 21.46 4.31
C THR A 108 -21.77 20.08 4.87
N TYR A 109 -22.72 20.01 5.81
CA TYR A 109 -23.17 18.77 6.42
C TYR A 109 -23.98 17.88 5.46
N LEU A 110 -24.72 18.44 4.50
CA LEU A 110 -25.48 17.64 3.53
C LEU A 110 -24.57 16.70 2.72
N TYR A 111 -23.44 17.22 2.22
CA TYR A 111 -22.49 16.40 1.48
C TYR A 111 -21.86 15.33 2.39
N LYS A 112 -21.54 15.69 3.64
CA LYS A 112 -21.01 14.74 4.62
C LYS A 112 -21.99 13.58 4.88
N ALA A 113 -23.22 13.88 5.28
CA ALA A 113 -24.18 12.88 5.73
C ALA A 113 -24.63 11.93 4.61
N HIS A 114 -24.71 12.43 3.38
CA HIS A 114 -25.25 11.67 2.26
C HIS A 114 -24.21 10.97 1.40
N ILE A 115 -22.97 11.49 1.34
CA ILE A 115 -21.91 10.94 0.49
C ILE A 115 -20.79 10.38 1.37
N ILE A 116 -20.17 11.22 2.20
CA ILE A 116 -18.95 10.85 2.95
C ILE A 116 -19.23 9.78 4.01
N ASP A 117 -20.28 9.92 4.81
CA ASP A 117 -20.59 8.98 5.89
C ASP A 117 -21.05 7.60 5.35
N GLN A 118 -21.41 7.52 4.06
CA GLN A 118 -21.72 6.25 3.39
C GLN A 118 -20.50 5.58 2.76
N MET A 119 -19.42 6.33 2.55
CA MET A 119 -18.18 5.80 1.97
C MET A 119 -17.39 5.02 3.03
N LYS A 120 -16.78 3.92 2.58
CA LYS A 120 -15.79 3.21 3.37
C LYS A 120 -14.40 3.67 2.95
N LEU A 121 -13.45 3.64 3.88
CA LEU A 121 -12.06 3.88 3.57
C LEU A 121 -11.52 2.64 2.83
N ASP A 122 -11.46 2.77 1.51
CA ASP A 122 -10.94 1.77 0.58
C ASP A 122 -10.10 2.44 -0.51
N LYS A 123 -9.47 1.63 -1.37
CA LYS A 123 -8.58 2.10 -2.44
C LYS A 123 -9.23 3.06 -3.43
N ASP A 124 -10.53 2.94 -3.66
CA ASP A 124 -11.25 3.74 -4.66
C ASP A 124 -11.74 5.08 -4.08
N ASN A 125 -12.04 5.11 -2.78
CA ASN A 125 -12.62 6.25 -2.08
C ASN A 125 -11.61 7.05 -1.23
N CYS A 126 -10.43 6.50 -0.92
CA CYS A 126 -9.44 7.13 -0.03
C CYS A 126 -9.07 8.57 -0.43
N VAL A 127 -8.88 8.83 -1.73
CA VAL A 127 -8.53 10.17 -2.24
C VAL A 127 -9.69 11.15 -2.06
N LYS A 128 -10.93 10.72 -2.35
CA LYS A 128 -12.12 11.57 -2.16
C LYS A 128 -12.35 11.92 -0.69
N LEU A 129 -12.14 10.95 0.21
CA LEU A 129 -12.23 11.15 1.65
C LEU A 129 -11.14 12.11 2.13
N LEU A 130 -9.91 11.94 1.67
CA LEU A 130 -8.80 12.83 1.98
C LEU A 130 -9.08 14.27 1.54
N GLU A 131 -9.58 14.47 0.31
CA GLU A 131 -9.96 15.80 -0.20
C GLU A 131 -10.99 16.46 0.72
N PHE A 132 -12.05 15.73 1.08
CA PHE A 132 -13.10 16.25 1.95
C PHE A 132 -12.56 16.62 3.34
N TYR A 133 -11.81 15.72 3.98
CA TYR A 133 -11.27 15.97 5.32
C TYR A 133 -10.22 17.08 5.34
N SER A 134 -9.50 17.26 4.23
CA SER A 134 -8.58 18.40 4.05
C SER A 134 -9.35 19.71 3.95
N ASP A 135 -10.45 19.76 3.18
CA ASP A 135 -11.27 20.96 3.03
C ASP A 135 -11.91 21.39 4.37
N ILE A 136 -12.34 20.43 5.21
CA ILE A 136 -12.86 20.72 6.56
C ILE A 136 -11.80 20.77 7.66
N SER A 137 -10.51 20.70 7.32
CA SER A 137 -9.37 20.76 8.26
C SER A 137 -9.42 19.73 9.42
N SER A 138 -9.88 18.50 9.15
CA SER A 138 -9.97 17.44 10.16
C SER A 138 -8.68 16.63 10.26
N ASN A 139 -7.73 17.09 11.08
CA ASN A 139 -6.38 16.50 11.19
C ASN A 139 -6.34 15.00 11.52
N GLU A 140 -7.23 14.53 12.41
CA GLU A 140 -7.30 13.11 12.80
C GLU A 140 -7.68 12.24 11.60
N LYS A 141 -8.72 12.62 10.87
CA LYS A 141 -9.20 11.89 9.70
C LYS A 141 -8.26 12.00 8.50
N ILE A 142 -7.58 13.15 8.35
CA ILE A 142 -6.50 13.31 7.35
C ILE A 142 -5.39 12.30 7.63
N THR A 143 -4.97 12.15 8.89
CA THR A 143 -3.92 11.19 9.28
C THR A 143 -4.34 9.74 9.02
N GLU A 144 -5.58 9.39 9.36
CA GLU A 144 -6.15 8.06 9.07
C GLU A 144 -6.15 7.76 7.55
N CYS A 145 -6.56 8.72 6.73
CA CYS A 145 -6.53 8.58 5.27
C CYS A 145 -5.08 8.46 4.75
N ILE A 146 -4.15 9.25 5.28
CA ILE A 146 -2.73 9.19 4.89
C ILE A 146 -2.13 7.82 5.21
N ASN A 147 -2.37 7.27 6.41
CA ASN A 147 -1.88 5.95 6.80
C ASN A 147 -2.43 4.85 5.87
N PHE A 148 -3.72 4.93 5.53
CA PHE A 148 -4.32 4.00 4.58
C PHE A 148 -3.71 4.14 3.17
N ILE A 149 -3.53 5.37 2.69
CA ILE A 149 -2.91 5.62 1.39
C ILE A 149 -1.46 5.14 1.36
N SER A 150 -0.70 5.34 2.44
CA SER A 150 0.68 4.87 2.56
C SER A 150 0.75 3.33 2.52
N SER A 151 -0.10 2.63 3.27
CA SER A 151 -0.10 1.16 3.34
C SER A 151 -0.63 0.46 2.09
N HIS A 152 -1.45 1.14 1.28
CA HIS A 152 -1.97 0.63 0.02
C HIS A 152 -1.48 1.42 -1.20
N PHE A 153 -0.37 2.15 -1.09
CA PHE A 153 0.09 3.08 -2.14
C PHE A 153 0.23 2.39 -3.51
N TYR A 154 0.74 1.16 -3.52
CA TYR A 154 0.92 0.34 -4.72
C TYR A 154 -0.39 -0.10 -5.40
N GLU A 155 -1.52 -0.09 -4.69
CA GLU A 155 -2.84 -0.49 -5.22
C GLU A 155 -3.64 0.68 -5.78
N ILE A 156 -3.29 1.91 -5.38
CA ILE A 156 -4.05 3.10 -5.73
C ILE A 156 -3.69 3.54 -7.15
N ASN A 157 -4.70 3.96 -7.90
CA ASN A 157 -4.52 4.42 -9.27
C ASN A 157 -3.66 5.70 -9.32
N THR A 158 -2.67 5.71 -10.22
CA THR A 158 -1.73 6.82 -10.37
C THR A 158 -2.40 8.15 -10.71
N ASP A 159 -3.47 8.16 -11.52
CA ASP A 159 -4.19 9.38 -11.88
C ASP A 159 -4.95 9.96 -10.69
N GLN A 160 -5.46 9.10 -9.80
CA GLN A 160 -6.07 9.54 -8.53
C GLN A 160 -5.01 10.17 -7.60
N LEU A 161 -3.82 9.57 -7.50
CA LEU A 161 -2.74 10.17 -6.72
C LEU A 161 -2.32 11.53 -7.29
N LYS A 162 -2.22 11.65 -8.62
CA LYS A 162 -1.93 12.93 -9.28
C LYS A 162 -3.03 13.99 -9.10
N SER A 163 -4.26 13.64 -8.72
CA SER A 163 -5.26 14.67 -8.39
C SER A 163 -4.93 15.37 -7.06
N ILE A 164 -4.30 14.64 -6.13
CA ILE A 164 -3.85 15.19 -4.84
C ILE A 164 -2.81 16.29 -5.06
N SER A 165 -1.85 16.08 -5.97
CA SER A 165 -0.77 17.05 -6.23
C SER A 165 -1.33 18.38 -6.72
N LYS A 166 -2.34 18.33 -7.60
CA LYS A 166 -2.98 19.53 -8.17
C LYS A 166 -3.74 20.36 -7.14
N LYS A 167 -4.36 19.73 -6.14
CA LYS A 167 -5.25 20.41 -5.19
C LYS A 167 -4.59 20.72 -3.84
N HIS A 168 -3.79 19.80 -3.32
CA HIS A 168 -3.25 19.86 -1.95
C HIS A 168 -1.72 20.02 -1.89
N GLY A 169 -1.04 20.02 -3.04
CA GLY A 169 0.37 20.32 -3.13
C GLY A 169 1.29 19.26 -2.49
N ILE A 170 2.45 19.72 -2.01
CA ILE A 170 3.56 18.87 -1.58
C ILE A 170 3.39 18.28 -0.17
N ASP A 171 2.73 19.00 0.74
CA ASP A 171 2.67 18.67 2.16
C ASP A 171 2.05 17.30 2.43
N ILE A 172 1.02 16.95 1.65
CA ILE A 172 0.37 15.64 1.75
C ILE A 172 1.31 14.53 1.28
N PHE A 173 2.04 14.73 0.18
CA PHE A 173 2.99 13.74 -0.31
C PHE A 173 4.19 13.55 0.61
N GLN A 174 4.69 14.63 1.22
CA GLN A 174 5.73 14.50 2.26
C GLN A 174 5.25 13.62 3.41
N LYS A 175 4.01 13.83 3.88
CA LYS A 175 3.42 12.99 4.93
C LYS A 175 3.22 11.54 4.50
N ILE A 176 2.80 11.31 3.25
CA ILE A 176 2.62 9.94 2.70
C ILE A 176 3.97 9.22 2.60
N PHE A 177 5.00 9.88 2.07
CA PHE A 177 6.30 9.25 1.80
C PHE A 177 7.19 9.12 3.04
N SER A 178 7.04 10.01 4.01
CA SER A 178 7.69 9.90 5.33
C SER A 178 6.94 8.96 6.29
N ASN A 179 5.83 8.35 5.86
CA ASN A 179 5.07 7.43 6.69
C ASN A 179 5.80 6.10 6.88
N GLN A 180 5.81 5.59 8.10
CA GLN A 180 6.40 4.28 8.42
C GLN A 180 5.61 3.11 7.83
N GLU A 181 4.32 3.31 7.54
CA GLU A 181 3.44 2.34 6.91
C GLU A 181 3.49 2.42 5.37
N LEU A 182 4.40 3.21 4.77
CA LEU A 182 4.51 3.29 3.32
C LEU A 182 4.93 1.94 2.73
N VAL A 183 4.08 1.40 1.86
CA VAL A 183 4.29 0.13 1.18
C VAL A 183 4.22 0.37 -0.34
N VAL A 184 5.35 0.22 -1.01
CA VAL A 184 5.48 0.40 -2.47
C VAL A 184 5.81 -0.92 -3.16
N LYS A 185 5.33 -1.10 -4.40
CA LYS A 185 5.62 -2.32 -5.18
C LYS A 185 7.13 -2.54 -5.30
N ASP A 186 7.82 -1.54 -5.83
CA ASP A 186 9.27 -1.46 -5.95
C ASP A 186 9.66 0.01 -5.91
N GLU A 187 10.92 0.27 -5.55
CA GLU A 187 11.41 1.63 -5.43
C GLU A 187 11.47 2.34 -6.80
N ASP A 188 11.66 1.60 -7.90
CA ASP A 188 11.55 2.12 -9.27
C ASP A 188 10.16 2.70 -9.54
N SER A 189 9.09 2.06 -9.08
CA SER A 189 7.71 2.53 -9.27
C SER A 189 7.47 3.84 -8.53
N LEU A 190 7.97 3.97 -7.29
CA LEU A 190 7.90 5.21 -6.53
C LEU A 190 8.73 6.32 -7.19
N ALA A 191 9.94 5.99 -7.61
CA ALA A 191 10.85 6.91 -8.28
C ALA A 191 10.27 7.43 -9.59
N ASN A 192 9.67 6.56 -10.42
CA ASN A 192 8.97 6.95 -11.64
C ASN A 192 7.73 7.81 -11.36
N PHE A 193 6.98 7.53 -10.28
CA PHE A 193 5.88 8.38 -9.87
C PHE A 193 6.36 9.79 -9.50
N ILE A 194 7.43 9.90 -8.70
CA ILE A 194 8.03 11.19 -8.33
C ILE A 194 8.54 11.92 -9.57
N ILE A 195 9.24 11.25 -10.49
CA ILE A 195 9.65 11.85 -11.79
C ILE A 195 8.45 12.47 -12.50
N SER A 196 7.32 11.76 -12.55
CA SER A 196 6.11 12.27 -13.20
C SER A 196 5.55 13.53 -12.54
N LEU A 197 5.73 13.70 -11.22
CA LEU A 197 5.36 14.93 -10.51
C LEU A 197 6.38 16.06 -10.75
N LEU A 198 7.67 15.76 -10.81
CA LEU A 198 8.72 16.75 -11.09
C LEU A 198 8.58 17.38 -12.48
N GLN A 199 8.03 16.64 -13.44
CA GLN A 199 7.71 17.16 -14.77
C GLN A 199 6.56 18.18 -14.76
N GLU A 200 5.70 18.15 -13.74
CA GLU A 200 4.53 19.02 -13.62
C GLU A 200 4.81 20.29 -12.80
N SER A 201 5.57 20.19 -11.69
CA SER A 201 5.96 21.37 -10.89
C SER A 201 7.33 21.19 -10.22
N THR A 202 8.06 22.31 -10.10
CA THR A 202 9.33 22.42 -9.38
C THR A 202 9.18 22.24 -7.86
N ASP A 203 7.98 22.42 -7.32
CA ASP A 203 7.77 22.35 -5.86
C ASP A 203 8.10 20.96 -5.32
N PHE A 204 7.91 19.91 -6.14
CA PHE A 204 8.06 18.52 -5.75
C PHE A 204 9.53 18.04 -5.63
N TYR A 205 10.53 18.89 -5.87
CA TYR A 205 11.94 18.47 -5.84
C TYR A 205 12.39 17.91 -4.48
N THR A 206 11.78 18.31 -3.38
CA THR A 206 12.13 17.78 -2.05
C THR A 206 11.65 16.34 -1.85
N LEU A 207 10.67 15.87 -2.65
CA LEU A 207 10.17 14.50 -2.56
C LEU A 207 11.22 13.47 -2.96
N VAL A 208 12.23 13.88 -3.75
CA VAL A 208 13.35 13.02 -4.18
C VAL A 208 14.12 12.44 -2.99
N GLU A 209 14.23 13.19 -1.89
CA GLU A 209 14.93 12.75 -0.67
C GLU A 209 14.25 11.54 -0.02
N ASN A 210 12.99 11.28 -0.35
CA ASN A 210 12.31 10.10 0.13
C ASN A 210 12.73 8.84 -0.62
N ILE A 211 13.44 8.90 -1.76
CA ILE A 211 13.76 7.72 -2.60
C ILE A 211 14.99 6.94 -2.07
N HIS A 212 14.86 5.62 -1.98
CA HIS A 212 15.95 4.69 -1.71
C HIS A 212 16.68 4.29 -2.99
N PHE A 213 17.53 5.17 -3.52
CA PHE A 213 18.28 4.93 -4.76
C PHE A 213 19.09 3.63 -4.80
N GLU A 214 19.42 3.06 -3.64
CA GLU A 214 20.13 1.78 -3.51
C GLU A 214 19.29 0.58 -3.98
N LEU A 215 17.96 0.75 -4.07
CA LEU A 215 17.00 -0.26 -4.53
C LEU A 215 16.47 0.02 -5.94
N CYS A 216 16.87 1.15 -6.55
CA CYS A 216 16.46 1.52 -7.90
C CYS A 216 17.31 0.82 -8.96
N SER A 217 16.73 0.58 -10.13
CA SER A 217 17.44 0.12 -11.31
C SER A 217 18.37 1.20 -11.89
N GLU A 218 19.38 0.75 -12.64
CA GLU A 218 20.30 1.63 -13.35
C GLU A 218 19.57 2.61 -14.29
N LYS A 219 18.47 2.17 -14.91
CA LYS A 219 17.66 3.01 -15.78
C LYS A 219 17.08 4.21 -15.02
N THR A 220 16.42 3.95 -13.89
CA THR A 220 15.82 5.00 -13.05
C THR A 220 16.88 5.97 -12.53
N ILE A 221 18.04 5.49 -12.12
CA ILE A 221 19.17 6.33 -11.70
C ILE A 221 19.63 7.25 -12.84
N ASN A 222 19.73 6.73 -14.07
CA ASN A 222 20.06 7.52 -15.25
C ASN A 222 18.98 8.56 -15.58
N ASP A 223 17.70 8.20 -15.44
CA ASP A 223 16.59 9.13 -15.67
C ASP A 223 16.67 10.32 -14.68
N PHE A 224 16.95 10.06 -13.40
CA PHE A 224 17.17 11.13 -12.40
C PHE A 224 18.41 11.99 -12.69
N LYS A 225 19.49 11.37 -13.16
CA LYS A 225 20.69 12.10 -13.60
C LYS A 225 20.37 13.06 -14.75
N CYS A 226 19.54 12.64 -15.70
CA CYS A 226 19.10 13.49 -16.82
C CYS A 226 18.15 14.61 -16.40
N LEU A 227 17.39 14.41 -15.32
CA LEU A 227 16.47 15.42 -14.75
C LEU A 227 17.15 16.43 -13.83
N ALA A 228 18.43 16.20 -13.48
CA ALA A 228 19.18 17.09 -12.62
C ALA A 228 19.37 18.48 -13.26
N ASN A 229 19.01 19.53 -12.51
CA ASN A 229 19.13 20.92 -12.87
C ASN A 229 19.55 21.76 -11.65
N GLU A 230 19.76 23.06 -11.86
CA GLU A 230 20.25 23.99 -10.82
C GLU A 230 19.36 24.03 -9.56
N ASN A 231 18.06 23.72 -9.69
CA ASN A 231 17.09 23.80 -8.60
C ASN A 231 16.94 22.50 -7.80
N ASN A 232 17.29 21.35 -8.36
CA ASN A 232 17.04 20.04 -7.73
C ASN A 232 18.33 19.23 -7.44
N PHE A 233 19.48 19.70 -7.94
CA PHE A 233 20.74 19.01 -7.82
C PHE A 233 21.10 18.69 -6.37
N GLN A 234 20.87 19.62 -5.44
CA GLN A 234 21.17 19.41 -4.03
C GLN A 234 20.36 18.24 -3.44
N ASN A 235 19.05 18.17 -3.72
CA ASN A 235 18.19 17.10 -3.21
C ASN A 235 18.59 15.75 -3.80
N ILE A 236 18.91 15.71 -5.10
CA ILE A 236 19.39 14.50 -5.78
C ILE A 236 20.71 14.03 -5.18
N VAL A 237 21.67 14.94 -4.98
CA VAL A 237 22.97 14.62 -4.39
C VAL A 237 22.84 14.16 -2.94
N ASN A 238 22.01 14.81 -2.12
CA ASN A 238 21.71 14.37 -0.76
C ASN A 238 21.17 12.94 -0.77
N SER A 239 20.20 12.67 -1.64
CA SER A 239 19.58 11.34 -1.76
C SER A 239 20.58 10.27 -2.17
N PHE A 240 21.48 10.56 -3.12
CA PHE A 240 22.56 9.64 -3.49
C PHE A 240 23.59 9.46 -2.37
N ALA A 241 23.94 10.52 -1.64
CA ALA A 241 24.84 10.44 -0.50
C ALA A 241 24.26 9.55 0.61
N ASP A 242 22.99 9.74 0.95
CA ASP A 242 22.28 8.93 1.92
C ASP A 242 22.16 7.46 1.47
N SER A 243 21.92 7.25 0.17
CA SER A 243 21.91 5.91 -0.43
C SER A 243 23.26 5.19 -0.29
N LEU A 244 24.36 5.90 -0.52
CA LEU A 244 25.71 5.37 -0.30
C LEU A 244 26.00 5.08 1.18
N ILE A 245 25.43 5.84 2.11
CA ILE A 245 25.55 5.58 3.54
C ILE A 245 24.76 4.33 3.92
N ARG A 246 23.51 4.20 3.45
CA ARG A 246 22.64 3.05 3.73
C ARG A 246 23.16 1.75 3.14
N SER A 247 23.66 1.76 1.90
CA SER A 247 24.25 0.57 1.26
C SER A 247 25.48 0.01 2.00
N ARG A 248 26.13 0.82 2.85
CA ARG A 248 27.25 0.40 3.71
C ARG A 248 26.80 -0.16 5.05
N ASN A 249 25.51 -0.07 5.41
CA ASN A 249 24.96 -0.52 6.68
C ASN A 249 23.91 -1.64 6.47
N PRO A 250 24.26 -2.93 6.67
CA PRO A 250 23.42 -4.07 6.31
C PRO A 250 22.13 -4.23 7.15
N ASN A 251 21.87 -3.35 8.12
CA ASN A 251 20.71 -3.43 9.03
C ASN A 251 19.58 -2.42 8.69
N SER A 252 19.63 -1.71 7.57
CA SER A 252 18.54 -0.79 7.21
C SER A 252 17.29 -1.58 6.79
N LYS A 253 16.18 -1.38 7.51
CA LYS A 253 14.87 -1.94 7.15
C LYS A 253 14.44 -1.39 5.79
N ASP A 254 14.16 -2.29 4.86
CA ASP A 254 13.62 -1.98 3.54
C ASP A 254 12.09 -1.81 3.64
N ARG A 255 11.55 -0.85 2.89
CA ARG A 255 10.12 -0.49 2.87
C ARG A 255 9.42 -0.91 1.58
N SER A 256 10.16 -1.49 0.63
CA SER A 256 9.58 -1.99 -0.61
C SER A 256 8.96 -3.39 -0.38
N ILE A 257 7.81 -3.67 -1.00
CA ILE A 257 7.24 -5.03 -1.06
C ILE A 257 8.22 -5.97 -1.77
N ASN A 258 8.95 -5.41 -2.74
CA ASN A 258 10.05 -6.04 -3.45
C ASN A 258 11.41 -5.74 -2.82
N ALA A 259 11.45 -5.50 -1.51
CA ALA A 259 12.66 -5.74 -0.77
C ALA A 259 12.97 -7.19 -1.06
N PHE A 260 13.90 -7.43 -1.97
CA PHE A 260 14.61 -8.67 -2.01
C PHE A 260 15.41 -8.68 -0.71
N GLU A 261 14.70 -8.91 0.42
CA GLU A 261 15.19 -9.83 1.41
C GLU A 261 15.72 -10.96 0.55
N THR A 262 17.04 -11.04 0.48
CA THR A 262 17.68 -12.30 0.17
C THR A 262 17.24 -13.14 1.35
N VAL A 263 16.03 -13.71 1.27
CA VAL A 263 15.37 -14.24 2.45
C VAL A 263 16.05 -15.57 2.70
N SER A 264 17.21 -15.50 3.34
CA SER A 264 17.85 -16.67 3.92
C SER A 264 16.99 -17.28 5.02
N ASN A 265 15.91 -16.59 5.46
CA ASN A 265 15.06 -16.95 6.59
C ASN A 265 13.54 -17.09 6.30
N TYR A 266 13.00 -16.93 5.07
CA TYR A 266 11.53 -16.89 4.84
C TYR A 266 10.84 -18.22 5.20
N PHE A 267 11.62 -19.30 5.15
CA PHE A 267 11.15 -20.66 5.26
C PHE A 267 11.53 -21.32 6.58
N GLY A 268 11.67 -20.51 7.64
CA GLY A 268 11.70 -20.97 9.02
C GLY A 268 10.41 -21.73 9.39
N SER A 269 10.24 -22.94 8.88
CA SER A 269 9.22 -23.97 9.16
C SER A 269 7.72 -23.61 9.12
N GLU A 270 7.32 -22.34 9.18
CA GLU A 270 5.90 -21.96 9.27
C GLU A 270 5.25 -21.82 7.90
N ASN A 271 5.99 -21.36 6.88
CA ASN A 271 5.52 -21.13 5.50
C ASN A 271 5.72 -22.33 4.55
N VAL A 272 6.24 -23.45 5.06
CA VAL A 272 6.53 -24.66 4.28
C VAL A 272 5.88 -25.87 4.93
N GLU A 273 5.30 -26.73 4.11
CA GLU A 273 4.85 -28.05 4.50
C GLU A 273 5.92 -29.09 4.12
N MET A 274 6.40 -29.84 5.12
CA MET A 274 7.37 -30.91 4.93
C MET A 274 6.64 -32.26 4.95
N THR A 275 6.79 -33.04 3.89
CA THR A 275 6.26 -34.41 3.79
C THR A 275 7.37 -35.39 3.45
N ALA A 276 7.18 -36.67 3.73
CA ALA A 276 8.20 -37.68 3.47
C ALA A 276 7.59 -39.02 3.04
N SER A 277 8.43 -39.92 2.51
CA SER A 277 8.02 -41.26 2.11
C SER A 277 7.58 -42.14 3.28
N SER A 278 8.15 -41.93 4.47
CA SER A 278 7.83 -42.64 5.72
C SER A 278 8.47 -41.95 6.91
N TYR A 279 8.09 -42.33 8.12
CA TYR A 279 8.60 -41.79 9.38
C TYR A 279 9.05 -42.97 10.25
N ALA A 280 10.34 -43.06 10.55
CA ALA A 280 10.87 -44.09 11.46
C ALA A 280 10.66 -43.74 12.95
N ASN A 281 10.58 -42.44 13.26
CA ASN A 281 10.36 -41.91 14.62
C ASN A 281 9.18 -40.91 14.65
N GLU A 282 8.60 -40.68 15.83
CA GLU A 282 7.46 -39.76 16.06
C GLU A 282 7.82 -38.25 15.93
N PHE A 283 9.05 -37.91 15.54
CA PHE A 283 9.52 -36.52 15.41
C PHE A 283 9.01 -35.87 14.12
N HIS A 284 7.72 -35.58 14.08
CA HIS A 284 7.08 -34.83 13.00
C HIS A 284 7.42 -33.33 13.13
N GLY A 285 8.01 -32.73 12.09
CA GLY A 285 8.25 -31.27 12.03
C GLY A 285 9.60 -30.77 12.56
N VAL A 286 10.62 -31.64 12.61
CA VAL A 286 11.99 -31.26 13.03
C VAL A 286 12.86 -30.71 11.90
N ILE A 287 12.51 -30.98 10.64
CA ILE A 287 13.29 -30.52 9.48
C ILE A 287 13.19 -29.00 9.36
N ASN A 288 14.30 -28.34 9.05
CA ASN A 288 14.46 -26.88 8.92
C ASN A 288 14.20 -26.09 10.21
N LYS A 289 14.32 -26.75 11.38
CA LYS A 289 14.35 -26.06 12.68
C LYS A 289 15.75 -25.62 13.09
N TYR A 290 16.78 -26.04 12.34
CA TYR A 290 18.20 -25.78 12.62
C TYR A 290 18.60 -26.10 14.07
N ARG A 291 17.90 -27.07 14.68
CA ARG A 291 18.14 -27.54 16.04
C ARG A 291 19.40 -28.39 16.10
N ASN A 292 20.01 -28.44 17.27
CA ASN A 292 21.18 -29.27 17.52
C ASN A 292 20.84 -30.59 18.22
N ASP A 293 19.57 -30.87 18.50
CA ASP A 293 19.13 -31.99 19.36
C ASP A 293 18.06 -32.90 18.70
N ALA A 294 17.77 -32.70 17.41
CA ALA A 294 16.71 -33.42 16.70
C ALA A 294 17.11 -33.72 15.25
N TRP A 295 16.60 -34.83 14.72
CA TRP A 295 16.78 -35.24 13.32
C TRP A 295 15.55 -35.99 12.81
N PHE A 296 15.39 -36.02 11.49
CA PHE A 296 14.36 -36.82 10.82
C PHE A 296 14.99 -38.05 10.15
N GLU A 297 14.25 -39.16 10.17
CA GLU A 297 14.65 -40.43 9.58
C GLU A 297 13.45 -41.14 8.94
N THR A 298 13.63 -41.66 7.72
CA THR A 298 12.66 -42.54 7.05
C THR A 298 12.85 -44.00 7.46
N ASN A 299 11.87 -44.85 7.18
CA ASN A 299 12.09 -46.30 7.23
C ASN A 299 13.16 -46.70 6.21
N ASN A 300 13.85 -47.81 6.50
CA ASN A 300 14.86 -48.38 5.63
C ASN A 300 14.22 -48.95 4.35
N SER A 301 13.99 -48.10 3.36
CA SER A 301 13.34 -48.44 2.09
C SER A 301 13.98 -47.67 0.94
N PRO A 302 14.26 -48.34 -0.20
CA PRO A 302 14.87 -47.68 -1.35
C PRO A 302 14.08 -46.46 -1.83
N ASN A 303 14.79 -45.47 -2.38
CA ASN A 303 14.20 -44.21 -2.88
C ASN A 303 13.41 -43.43 -1.82
N SER A 304 13.89 -43.47 -0.56
CA SER A 304 13.35 -42.62 0.50
C SER A 304 13.49 -41.14 0.13
N TRP A 305 12.45 -40.35 0.43
CA TRP A 305 12.37 -38.96 0.00
C TRP A 305 11.76 -38.04 1.06
N VAL A 306 12.13 -36.77 0.98
CA VAL A 306 11.49 -35.65 1.68
C VAL A 306 11.09 -34.59 0.65
N GLN A 307 9.89 -34.05 0.80
CA GLN A 307 9.36 -32.98 -0.02
C GLN A 307 9.12 -31.74 0.83
N TRP A 308 9.68 -30.65 0.34
CA TRP A 308 9.54 -29.28 0.82
C TRP A 308 8.53 -28.60 -0.10
N LYS A 309 7.38 -28.14 0.42
CA LYS A 309 6.32 -27.52 -0.37
C LYS A 309 5.90 -26.19 0.23
N ILE A 310 5.84 -25.15 -0.59
CA ILE A 310 5.43 -23.82 -0.13
C ILE A 310 3.94 -23.85 0.23
N LYS A 311 3.57 -23.27 1.38
CA LYS A 311 2.17 -23.06 1.75
C LYS A 311 1.65 -21.80 1.05
N GLN A 312 0.44 -21.88 0.51
CA GLN A 312 -0.29 -20.77 -0.16
C GLN A 312 0.33 -20.31 -1.51
N ASP A 313 -0.32 -19.31 -2.13
CA ASP A 313 -0.18 -18.83 -3.52
C ASP A 313 1.18 -18.18 -3.84
N TYR A 314 2.28 -18.91 -3.65
CA TYR A 314 3.63 -18.44 -3.94
C TYR A 314 4.42 -19.46 -4.75
N ALA A 315 5.35 -18.96 -5.57
CA ALA A 315 6.39 -19.74 -6.21
C ALA A 315 7.77 -19.16 -5.88
N ILE A 316 8.81 -19.97 -6.00
CA ILE A 316 10.20 -19.58 -5.79
C ILE A 316 11.03 -19.87 -7.04
N GLN A 317 11.81 -18.90 -7.48
CA GLN A 317 12.93 -19.11 -8.39
C GLN A 317 14.18 -19.35 -7.53
N PRO A 318 14.61 -20.62 -7.33
CA PRO A 318 15.67 -20.95 -6.39
C PRO A 318 17.05 -20.54 -6.94
N THR A 319 17.88 -19.99 -6.06
CA THR A 319 19.29 -19.65 -6.34
C THR A 319 20.24 -20.61 -5.65
N GLU A 320 19.82 -21.21 -4.53
CA GLU A 320 20.59 -22.21 -3.80
C GLU A 320 19.70 -23.14 -2.98
N TYR A 321 20.24 -24.29 -2.58
CA TYR A 321 19.66 -25.12 -1.54
C TYR A 321 20.70 -25.57 -0.51
N ASN A 322 20.25 -25.76 0.72
CA ASN A 322 21.03 -26.21 1.86
C ASN A 322 20.59 -27.62 2.26
N VAL A 323 21.56 -28.48 2.56
CA VAL A 323 21.28 -29.82 3.09
C VAL A 323 22.20 -30.17 4.25
N ARG A 324 21.63 -30.77 5.30
CA ARG A 324 22.34 -31.37 6.42
C ARG A 324 21.68 -32.69 6.79
N THR A 325 22.50 -33.72 6.96
CA THR A 325 22.04 -35.05 7.40
C THR A 325 21.64 -35.02 8.88
N ALA A 326 22.49 -34.43 9.73
CA ALA A 326 22.24 -34.39 11.17
C ALA A 326 23.10 -33.32 11.85
N PRO A 327 22.65 -32.82 13.03
CA PRO A 327 23.42 -31.86 13.82
C PRO A 327 24.62 -32.51 14.51
N ASP A 328 25.59 -31.67 14.90
CA ASP A 328 26.85 -32.10 15.53
C ASP A 328 26.74 -32.26 17.04
N TYR A 329 25.92 -33.20 17.50
CA TYR A 329 25.78 -33.47 18.94
C TYR A 329 25.94 -34.95 19.29
N ARG A 330 25.84 -35.85 18.29
CA ARG A 330 26.03 -37.29 18.45
C ARG A 330 26.55 -37.88 17.14
N GLU A 331 27.41 -38.89 17.23
CA GLU A 331 27.85 -39.68 16.07
C GLU A 331 26.67 -40.47 15.49
N LEU A 332 25.96 -39.85 14.55
CA LEU A 332 24.91 -40.49 13.77
C LEU A 332 25.50 -41.10 12.49
N ARG A 333 25.06 -42.33 12.21
CA ARG A 333 25.40 -43.10 11.01
C ARG A 333 24.29 -42.94 9.96
N GLY A 334 24.59 -43.24 8.70
CA GLY A 334 23.62 -43.16 7.61
C GLY A 334 23.62 -41.81 6.92
N ARG A 335 24.80 -41.23 6.74
CA ARG A 335 24.97 -39.91 6.10
C ARG A 335 24.62 -39.97 4.62
N LEU A 336 23.90 -38.94 4.18
CA LEU A 336 23.45 -38.81 2.80
C LEU A 336 24.69 -38.63 1.90
N GLN A 337 24.76 -39.42 0.82
CA GLN A 337 25.89 -39.38 -0.12
C GLN A 337 25.49 -39.43 -1.59
N THR A 338 24.31 -39.97 -1.90
CA THR A 338 23.80 -40.06 -3.27
C THR A 338 22.32 -39.69 -3.28
N TRP A 339 21.96 -38.59 -3.97
CA TRP A 339 20.61 -38.07 -4.01
C TRP A 339 20.34 -37.23 -5.24
N LYS A 340 19.07 -37.05 -5.55
CA LYS A 340 18.59 -36.06 -6.53
C LYS A 340 17.62 -35.09 -5.87
N VAL A 341 17.58 -33.87 -6.40
CA VAL A 341 16.62 -32.84 -6.06
C VAL A 341 15.77 -32.55 -7.30
N GLU A 342 14.46 -32.71 -7.17
CA GLU A 342 13.47 -32.44 -8.20
C GLU A 342 12.59 -31.27 -7.76
N GLY A 343 12.24 -30.36 -8.66
CA GLY A 343 11.28 -29.29 -8.40
C GLY A 343 10.02 -29.43 -9.24
N THR A 344 8.88 -29.11 -8.65
CA THR A 344 7.58 -29.01 -9.34
C THR A 344 7.29 -27.55 -9.67
N THR A 345 7.09 -27.23 -10.95
CA THR A 345 6.83 -25.87 -11.44
C THR A 345 5.38 -25.43 -11.15
N ILE A 346 5.10 -24.15 -11.34
CA ILE A 346 3.74 -23.59 -11.30
C ILE A 346 2.75 -24.29 -12.25
N ASN A 347 3.25 -24.88 -13.35
CA ASN A 347 2.45 -25.60 -14.34
C ASN A 347 2.25 -27.09 -13.99
N GLY A 348 2.86 -27.56 -12.89
CA GLY A 348 2.81 -28.96 -12.47
C GLY A 348 3.91 -29.85 -13.08
N ASP A 349 4.81 -29.30 -13.91
CA ASP A 349 5.93 -30.07 -14.48
C ASP A 349 6.98 -30.37 -13.41
N THR A 350 7.54 -31.58 -13.42
CA THR A 350 8.65 -31.94 -12.53
C THR A 350 9.97 -31.91 -13.29
N LYS A 351 10.96 -31.21 -12.74
CA LYS A 351 12.31 -31.05 -13.32
C LYS A 351 13.37 -31.50 -12.32
N VAL A 352 14.39 -32.23 -12.79
CA VAL A 352 15.58 -32.51 -11.96
C VAL A 352 16.44 -31.26 -11.92
N ILE A 353 16.66 -30.73 -10.71
CA ILE A 353 17.39 -29.48 -10.49
C ILE A 353 18.85 -29.77 -10.16
N HIS A 354 19.11 -30.85 -9.42
CA HIS A 354 20.46 -31.23 -9.04
C HIS A 354 20.57 -32.72 -8.72
N GLU A 355 21.73 -33.30 -9.00
CA GLU A 355 22.03 -34.70 -8.69
C GLU A 355 23.44 -34.81 -8.10
N VAL A 356 23.56 -35.54 -7.01
CA VAL A 356 24.81 -35.78 -6.30
C VAL A 356 25.03 -37.27 -6.23
N ASN A 357 26.23 -37.71 -6.61
CA ASN A 357 26.62 -39.11 -6.62
C ASN A 357 27.90 -39.30 -5.79
N ASN A 358 27.84 -40.22 -4.82
CA ASN A 358 28.97 -40.64 -3.99
C ASN A 358 29.76 -39.49 -3.33
N SER A 359 29.05 -38.49 -2.79
CA SER A 359 29.63 -37.34 -2.09
C SER A 359 29.07 -37.25 -0.67
N PRO A 360 29.57 -38.06 0.28
CA PRO A 360 29.05 -38.10 1.64
C PRO A 360 29.13 -36.73 2.33
N LEU A 361 28.05 -36.37 3.01
CA LEU A 361 28.03 -35.24 3.94
C LEU A 361 28.78 -35.60 5.21
N LYS A 362 29.51 -34.64 5.79
CA LYS A 362 30.12 -34.78 7.11
C LYS A 362 29.08 -34.53 8.20
N GLN A 363 29.38 -35.00 9.42
CA GLN A 363 28.54 -34.71 10.57
C GLN A 363 28.49 -33.19 10.83
N GLY A 364 27.30 -32.65 11.09
CA GLY A 364 27.10 -31.22 11.32
C GLY A 364 27.19 -30.32 10.08
N GLU A 365 27.63 -30.86 8.94
CA GLU A 365 27.87 -30.07 7.72
C GLU A 365 26.55 -29.63 7.11
N ILE A 366 26.32 -28.31 7.09
CA ILE A 366 25.35 -27.70 6.19
C ILE A 366 26.07 -27.45 4.87
N ARG A 367 25.79 -28.27 3.86
CA ARG A 367 26.35 -28.07 2.52
C ARG A 367 25.40 -27.26 1.66
N LYS A 368 25.94 -26.25 0.99
CA LYS A 368 25.22 -25.37 0.07
C LYS A 368 25.48 -25.75 -1.38
N TYR A 369 24.46 -25.66 -2.20
CA TYR A 369 24.54 -25.92 -3.64
C TYR A 369 23.86 -24.80 -4.40
N GLU A 370 24.59 -24.20 -5.34
CA GLU A 370 24.04 -23.21 -6.27
C GLU A 370 23.07 -23.88 -7.25
N ILE A 371 21.93 -23.23 -7.49
CA ILE A 371 20.94 -23.63 -8.48
C ILE A 371 20.91 -22.56 -9.57
N LYS A 372 21.07 -22.99 -10.83
CA LYS A 372 20.98 -22.11 -12.01
C LYS A 372 19.73 -22.45 -12.79
N THR A 373 18.66 -21.71 -12.54
CA THR A 373 17.38 -21.88 -13.24
C THR A 373 16.62 -20.56 -13.38
N ASN A 374 15.84 -20.48 -14.46
CA ASN A 374 14.86 -19.41 -14.68
C ASN A 374 13.43 -19.86 -14.37
N ASP A 375 13.25 -21.13 -13.98
CA ASP A 375 11.94 -21.69 -13.66
C ASP A 375 11.52 -21.30 -12.24
N GLU A 376 10.21 -21.09 -12.08
CA GLU A 376 9.55 -20.88 -10.79
C GLU A 376 8.91 -22.20 -10.31
N PHE A 377 9.14 -22.53 -9.04
CA PHE A 377 8.75 -23.80 -8.43
C PHE A 377 7.85 -23.58 -7.21
N ILE A 378 6.94 -24.52 -6.98
CA ILE A 378 6.03 -24.52 -5.83
C ILE A 378 6.41 -25.58 -4.78
N SER A 379 7.26 -26.54 -5.16
CA SER A 379 7.79 -27.55 -4.24
C SER A 379 9.07 -28.19 -4.76
N PHE A 380 9.86 -28.75 -3.85
CA PHE A 380 11.07 -29.50 -4.13
C PHE A 380 11.08 -30.83 -3.40
N LYS A 381 11.65 -31.86 -4.01
CA LYS A 381 11.74 -33.21 -3.48
C LYS A 381 13.18 -33.68 -3.52
N LEU A 382 13.76 -33.98 -2.36
CA LEU A 382 15.02 -34.68 -2.24
C LEU A 382 14.75 -36.18 -2.15
N THR A 383 15.34 -36.96 -3.06
CA THR A 383 15.24 -38.42 -3.07
C THR A 383 16.62 -39.02 -2.93
N GLN A 384 16.82 -39.89 -1.94
CA GLN A 384 18.02 -40.71 -1.84
C GLN A 384 17.98 -41.80 -2.91
N THR A 385 18.81 -41.67 -3.95
CA THR A 385 18.81 -42.55 -5.14
C THR A 385 19.78 -43.72 -5.03
N GLY A 386 20.63 -43.71 -4.00
CA GLY A 386 21.55 -44.80 -3.68
C GLY A 386 21.64 -45.00 -2.17
N LYS A 387 22.48 -45.93 -1.73
CA LYS A 387 22.64 -46.18 -0.30
C LYS A 387 23.36 -45.04 0.41
N ASN A 388 23.03 -44.82 1.67
CA ASN A 388 23.75 -43.91 2.55
C ASN A 388 25.15 -44.47 2.91
N ASP A 389 25.97 -43.69 3.63
CA ASP A 389 27.34 -44.06 3.98
C ASP A 389 27.47 -45.31 4.89
N SER A 390 26.34 -45.79 5.40
CA SER A 390 26.22 -46.97 6.26
C SER A 390 25.56 -48.14 5.52
N ASN A 391 25.50 -48.07 4.19
CA ASN A 391 24.95 -49.09 3.31
C ASN A 391 23.44 -49.36 3.52
N GLY A 392 22.72 -48.37 4.06
CA GLY A 392 21.27 -48.39 4.29
C GLY A 392 20.48 -47.56 3.29
N ASP A 393 19.17 -47.79 3.23
CA ASP A 393 18.23 -47.08 2.38
C ASP A 393 17.37 -46.06 3.17
N TRP A 394 17.53 -45.98 4.49
CA TRP A 394 16.92 -44.91 5.27
C TRP A 394 17.58 -43.58 4.95
N LEU A 395 16.76 -42.53 4.88
CA LEU A 395 17.15 -41.16 4.62
C LEU A 395 17.18 -40.41 5.96
N LEU A 396 18.37 -39.92 6.32
CA LEU A 396 18.64 -39.13 7.51
C LEU A 396 18.89 -37.67 7.12
N LEU A 397 18.04 -36.74 7.59
CA LEU A 397 18.23 -35.29 7.41
C LEU A 397 17.58 -34.46 8.51
N ASP A 398 18.07 -33.25 8.71
CA ASP A 398 17.45 -32.25 9.57
C ASP A 398 17.38 -30.86 8.92
N VAL A 399 18.13 -30.63 7.84
CA VAL A 399 18.01 -29.43 6.99
C VAL A 399 17.86 -29.86 5.53
N PHE A 400 16.81 -29.38 4.90
CA PHE A 400 16.60 -29.37 3.45
C PHE A 400 15.81 -28.11 3.09
N ASP A 401 16.53 -27.06 2.70
CA ASP A 401 15.98 -25.71 2.63
C ASP A 401 16.44 -24.96 1.38
N PHE A 402 15.67 -23.96 0.93
CA PHE A 402 15.94 -23.24 -0.32
C PHE A 402 16.00 -21.73 -0.09
N SER A 403 16.90 -21.07 -0.81
CA SER A 403 16.93 -19.61 -0.93
C SER A 403 16.65 -19.24 -2.40
N GLY A 404 15.98 -18.12 -2.63
CA GLY A 404 15.65 -17.69 -3.98
C GLY A 404 14.71 -16.49 -4.01
N LYS A 405 14.30 -16.12 -5.22
CA LYS A 405 13.32 -15.04 -5.43
C LYS A 405 11.91 -15.59 -5.25
N ILE A 406 11.06 -14.89 -4.50
CA ILE A 406 9.68 -15.31 -4.23
C ILE A 406 8.72 -14.52 -5.14
N HIS A 407 7.74 -15.23 -5.71
CA HIS A 407 6.74 -14.70 -6.63
C HIS A 407 5.35 -14.99 -6.10
N SER A 408 4.51 -13.96 -5.96
CA SER A 408 3.09 -14.12 -5.61
C SER A 408 2.30 -14.61 -6.83
N LEU A 409 1.48 -15.65 -6.65
CA LEU A 409 0.61 -16.22 -7.67
C LEU A 409 -0.80 -15.58 -7.67
N LYS A 410 -1.05 -14.57 -6.82
CA LYS A 410 -2.31 -13.83 -6.81
C LYS A 410 -2.47 -12.97 -8.07
N LYS A 411 -3.55 -13.22 -8.80
CA LYS A 411 -4.04 -12.38 -9.90
C LYS A 411 -4.84 -11.20 -9.41
#